data_AF-A0A4Q3H087-F1
#
_entry.id   AF-A0A4Q3H087-F1
#
_cell.length_a   1.000
_cell.length_b   1.000
_cell.length_c   1.000
_cell.angle_alpha   90.00
_cell.angle_beta   90.00
_cell.angle_gamma   90.00
#
_symmetry.space_group_name_H-M   'P 1'
#
loop_
_entity.id
_entity.type
_entity.pdbx_description
1 polymer ?
#
loop_
_entity_poly.entity_id
_entity_poly.type
_entity_poly.pdbx_seq_one_letter_code
_entity_poly.pdbx_strand_id
1 'polypeptide(L)' 'MLNSRFRMLVTQTYWRCRLGSLGRRSILFKPLLVTNPGRISIGESTQIRDLARIEVVHRPELGWDARLTIGNRVLIEQGA' A
#
# COMPACT_ATOMS: atom_id res chain seq x y z
N MET A 1 -23.13 -11.79 6.48
CA MET A 1 -22.32 -10.78 5.76
C MET A 1 -21.60 -9.92 6.79
N LEU A 2 -20.28 -10.07 6.98
CA LEU A 2 -19.55 -9.11 7.82
C LEU A 2 -19.58 -7.72 7.14
N ASN A 3 -19.97 -6.69 7.90
CA ASN A 3 -20.10 -5.31 7.43
C ASN A 3 -18.85 -4.84 6.68
N SER A 4 -19.02 -4.32 5.46
CA SER A 4 -17.94 -3.84 4.58
C SER A 4 -16.96 -2.89 5.27
N ARG A 5 -17.48 -2.01 6.15
CA ARG A 5 -16.69 -1.08 6.98
C ARG A 5 -15.74 -1.79 7.95
N PHE A 6 -16.17 -2.89 8.56
CA PHE A 6 -15.33 -3.64 9.49
C PHE A 6 -14.17 -4.32 8.77
N ARG A 7 -14.44 -4.92 7.61
CA ARG A 7 -13.39 -5.53 6.76
C ARG A 7 -12.37 -4.49 6.32
N MET A 8 -12.83 -3.29 5.95
CA MET A 8 -11.94 -2.17 5.60
C MET A 8 -11.04 -1.80 6.78
N LEU A 9 -11.61 -1.65 7.98
CA LEU A 9 -10.86 -1.26 9.17
C LEU A 9 -9.80 -2.31 9.56
N VAL A 10 -10.16 -3.59 9.55
CA VAL A 10 -9.22 -4.71 9.78
C VAL A 10 -8.11 -4.71 8.74
N THR A 11 -8.45 -4.52 7.47
CA THR A 11 -7.47 -4.48 6.37
C THR A 11 -6.52 -3.29 6.51
N GLN A 12 -7.02 -2.12 6.90
CA GLN A 12 -6.18 -0.95 7.14
C GLN A 12 -5.25 -1.14 8.34
N THR A 13 -5.74 -1.68 9.45
CA THR A 13 -4.88 -1.99 10.60
C THR A 13 -3.82 -3.02 10.24
N TYR A 14 -4.19 -4.07 9.50
CA TYR A 14 -3.26 -5.08 9.02
C TYR A 14 -2.14 -4.49 8.17
N TRP A 15 -2.48 -3.64 7.19
CA TRP A 15 -1.47 -3.00 6.34
C TRP A 15 -0.64 -1.97 7.09
N ARG A 16 -1.22 -1.27 8.06
CA ARG A 16 -0.49 -0.33 8.90
C ARG A 16 0.63 -0.99 9.71
N CYS A 17 0.46 -2.26 10.09
CA CYS A 17 1.49 -3.03 10.79
C CYS A 17 2.55 -3.66 9.86
N ARG A 18 2.24 -3.82 8.57
CA ARG A 18 3.15 -4.48 7.61
C ARG A 18 3.91 -3.53 6.70
N LEU A 19 3.32 -2.40 6.37
CA LEU A 19 3.97 -1.37 5.56
C LEU A 19 5.07 -0.67 6.37
N GLY A 20 6.10 -0.18 5.70
CA GLY A 20 7.12 0.65 6.33
C GLY A 20 6.50 1.93 6.92
N SER A 21 5.54 2.52 6.21
CA SER A 21 4.65 3.55 6.77
C SER A 21 3.31 3.62 6.02
N LEU A 22 2.25 3.96 6.75
CA LEU A 22 0.92 4.25 6.20
C LEU A 22 0.37 5.52 6.85
N GLY A 23 0.29 6.59 6.05
CA GLY A 23 -0.19 7.90 6.46
C GLY A 23 -1.67 7.91 6.86
N ARG A 24 -2.08 8.96 7.58
CA ARG A 24 -3.47 9.10 8.03
C ARG A 24 -4.40 9.25 6.82
N ARG A 25 -5.63 8.74 6.96
CA ARG A 25 -6.67 8.77 5.91
C ARG A 25 -6.24 8.10 4.60
N SER A 26 -5.17 7.31 4.62
CA SER A 26 -4.75 6.53 3.47
C SER A 26 -5.36 5.15 3.50
N ILE A 27 -5.71 4.64 2.32
CA ILE A 27 -6.47 3.40 2.18
C ILE A 27 -5.88 2.60 1.03
N LEU A 28 -5.45 1.37 1.36
CA LEU A 28 -5.13 0.34 0.38
C LEU A 28 -6.33 -0.61 0.25
N PHE A 29 -7.05 -0.52 -0.87
CA PHE A 29 -8.22 -1.33 -1.14
C PHE A 29 -7.81 -2.65 -1.78
N LYS A 30 -8.08 -3.78 -1.08
CA LYS A 30 -7.88 -5.18 -1.52
C LYS A 30 -6.84 -5.33 -2.65
N PRO A 31 -5.53 -5.15 -2.33
CA PRO A 31 -4.48 -5.26 -3.34
C PRO A 31 -4.44 -6.69 -3.87
N LEU A 32 -4.11 -6.83 -5.15
CA LEU A 32 -3.88 -8.14 -5.77
C LEU A 32 -2.60 -8.76 -5.23
N LEU A 33 -1.56 -7.95 -5.05
CA LEU A 33 -0.25 -8.38 -4.57
C LEU A 33 0.48 -7.22 -3.92
N VAL A 34 1.15 -7.50 -2.79
CA VAL A 34 2.09 -6.58 -2.14
C VAL A 34 3.35 -7.37 -1.78
N THR A 35 4.50 -7.06 -2.39
CA THR A 35 5.79 -7.68 -2.07
C THR A 35 6.68 -6.73 -1.27
N ASN A 36 7.41 -7.27 -0.29
CA ASN A 36 8.29 -6.52 0.61
C ASN A 36 7.62 -5.28 1.26
N PRO A 37 6.47 -5.46 1.95
CA PRO A 37 5.67 -4.34 2.45
C PRO A 37 6.42 -3.41 3.40
N GLY A 38 7.36 -3.92 4.20
CA GLY A 38 8.18 -3.09 5.09
C GLY A 38 9.04 -2.04 4.38
N ARG A 39 9.21 -2.15 3.05
CA ARG A 39 9.96 -1.20 2.21
C ARG A 39 9.07 -0.23 1.45
N ILE A 40 7.76 -0.31 1.69
CA ILE A 40 6.74 0.53 1.05
C ILE A 40 6.26 1.57 2.07
N SER A 41 6.32 2.83 1.67
CA SER A 41 5.82 3.97 2.44
C SER A 41 4.72 4.68 1.66
N ILE A 42 3.57 4.88 2.30
CA ILE A 42 2.42 5.57 1.72
C ILE A 42 2.14 6.80 2.57
N GLY A 43 2.16 7.98 1.94
CA GLY A 43 1.85 9.27 2.56
C GLY A 43 0.40 9.41 2.99
N GLU A 44 0.02 10.61 3.42
CA GLU A 44 -1.30 10.92 3.96
C GLU A 44 -2.35 11.17 2.87
N SER A 45 -3.61 10.81 3.16
CA SER A 45 -4.76 10.98 2.27
C SER A 45 -4.56 10.36 0.89
N THR A 46 -3.87 9.22 0.83
CA THR A 46 -3.56 8.50 -0.41
C THR A 46 -4.46 7.28 -0.56
N GLN A 47 -5.06 7.10 -1.73
CA GLN A 47 -5.98 6.00 -2.03
C GLN A 47 -5.41 5.15 -3.16
N ILE A 48 -5.28 3.85 -2.90
CA ILE A 48 -4.87 2.86 -3.89
C ILE A 48 -6.02 1.89 -4.07
N ARG A 49 -6.63 1.91 -5.25
CA ARG A 49 -7.86 1.17 -5.54
C ARG A 49 -7.61 -0.34 -5.69
N ASP A 50 -8.72 -1.05 -5.82
CA ASP A 50 -8.79 -2.50 -5.83
C ASP A 50 -7.85 -3.13 -6.86
N LEU A 51 -7.34 -4.32 -6.53
CA LEU A 51 -6.53 -5.15 -7.43
C LEU A 51 -5.19 -4.53 -7.85
N ALA A 52 -4.73 -3.49 -7.16
CA ALA A 52 -3.38 -2.96 -7.35
C ALA A 52 -2.31 -4.01 -7.04
N ARG A 53 -1.27 -4.06 -7.86
CA ARG A 53 -0.07 -4.86 -7.65
C ARG A 53 1.08 -3.92 -7.30
N ILE A 54 1.58 -4.03 -6.08
CA ILE A 54 2.63 -3.17 -5.55
C ILE A 54 3.85 -4.03 -5.22
N GLU A 55 4.98 -3.74 -5.84
CA GLU A 55 6.17 -4.56 -5.68
C GLU A 55 7.41 -3.72 -5.44
N VAL A 56 8.20 -4.15 -4.45
CA VAL A 56 9.57 -3.70 -4.27
C VAL A 56 10.47 -4.88 -4.57
N VAL A 57 11.11 -4.86 -5.74
CA VAL A 57 11.99 -5.94 -6.19
C VAL A 57 13.40 -5.66 -5.69
N HIS A 58 13.95 -6.55 -4.87
CA HIS A 58 15.33 -6.46 -4.42
C HIS A 58 16.27 -6.99 -5.51
N ARG A 59 17.20 -6.13 -5.97
CA ARG A 59 18.20 -6.45 -7.00
C ARG A 59 19.60 -6.17 -6.44
N PRO A 60 20.18 -7.11 -5.68
CA PRO A 60 21.46 -6.91 -5.00
C PRO A 60 22.61 -6.59 -5.98
N GLU A 61 22.56 -7.10 -7.20
CA GLU A 61 23.52 -6.86 -8.27
C GLU A 61 23.66 -5.39 -8.69
N LEU A 62 22.67 -4.56 -8.36
CA LEU A 62 22.66 -3.12 -8.64
C LEU A 62 23.13 -2.27 -7.44
N GLY A 63 23.45 -2.89 -6.29
CA GLY A 63 24.03 -2.22 -5.12
C GLY A 63 23.12 -1.24 -4.35
N TRP A 64 21.86 -1.10 -4.75
CA TRP A 64 20.88 -0.16 -4.19
C TRP A 64 19.81 -0.82 -3.30
N ASP A 65 19.41 -0.09 -2.26
CA ASP A 65 18.33 -0.49 -1.35
C ASP A 65 16.96 -0.08 -1.93
N ALA A 66 16.31 -0.99 -2.65
CA ALA A 66 15.02 -0.73 -3.27
C ALA A 66 13.95 -0.37 -2.23
N ARG A 67 13.28 0.78 -2.44
CA ARG A 67 12.17 1.29 -1.63
C ARG A 67 11.13 1.95 -2.53
N LEU A 68 9.86 1.86 -2.13
CA LEU A 68 8.75 2.55 -2.80
C LEU A 68 8.17 3.57 -1.85
N THR A 69 8.13 4.83 -2.29
CA THR A 69 7.47 5.91 -1.55
C THR A 69 6.39 6.52 -2.43
N ILE A 70 5.15 6.48 -1.94
CA ILE A 70 4.02 7.20 -2.52
C ILE A 70 3.77 8.41 -1.62
N GLY A 71 3.72 9.60 -2.22
CA GLY A 71 3.53 10.85 -1.51
C GLY A 71 2.13 11.02 -0.90
N ASN A 72 1.83 12.27 -0.53
CA ASN A 72 0.54 12.65 0.03
C ASN A 72 -0.47 12.96 -1.08
N ARG A 73 -1.77 12.71 -0.81
CA ARG A 73 -2.89 13.05 -1.69
C ARG A 73 -2.81 12.43 -3.08
N VAL A 74 -2.33 11.19 -3.15
CA VAL A 74 -2.23 10.45 -4.41
C VAL A 74 -3.46 9.55 -4.57
N LEU A 75 -4.01 9.50 -5.78
CA LEU A 75 -4.99 8.50 -6.18
C LEU A 75 -4.34 7.57 -7.22
N ILE A 76 -4.38 6.27 -6.97
CA ILE A 76 -3.95 5.24 -7.92
C ILE A 76 -5.17 4.39 -8.26
N GLU A 77 -5.57 4.43 -9.53
CA GLU A 77 -6.71 3.70 -10.06
C GLU A 77 -6.43 3.06 -11.43
N GLN A 78 -7.31 2.15 -11.84
CA GLN A 78 -7.24 1.47 -13.12
C GLN A 78 -8.20 2.13 -14.11
N GLY A 79 -7.82 2.17 -15.40
CA GLY A 79 -8.72 2.59 -16.48
C GLY A 79 -9.00 4.09 -16.56
N ALA A 80 -8.06 4.92 -16.08
CA ALA A 80 -8.06 6.36 -16.33
C ALA A 80 -7.83 6.67 -17.82
#